data_AF-A0A7C5T006-F1
#
_entry.id   AF-A0A7C5T006-F1
#
_cell.length_a   1.000
_cell.length_b   1.000
_cell.length_c   1.000
_cell.angle_alpha   90.00
_cell.angle_beta   90.00
_cell.angle_gamma   90.00
#
_symmetry.space_group_name_H-M   'P 1'
#
loop_
_entity.id
_entity.type
_entity.pdbx_description
1 polymer ?
#
loop_
_entity_poly.entity_id
_entity_poly.type
_entity_poly.pdbx_seq_one_letter_code
_entity_poly.pdbx_strand_id
1 'polypeptide(L)'
;MLNKEELKMSLKFYKDSLGPERYKVKPEVRVPVEVGQLRNLFWSPNEYVLVYHIEEDGLVHAVPLTVWVSLTTCSIKLHLPEYVKGFPKLYAPLPFHVYIRKEILEEEGIPVYKVRPDTIEKVLRDVERSPTWSAIKPIRDFLKLVWKRYEDLTLSSLFYTHTLREKNQKKT
;
A
#
# COMPACT_ATOMS: atom_id res chain seq x y z
N MET A 1 -7.43 0.33 -26.35
CA MET A 1 -7.51 1.80 -26.16
C MET A 1 -8.10 2.03 -24.77
N LEU A 2 -7.49 2.85 -23.90
CA LEU A 2 -8.02 3.11 -22.55
C LEU A 2 -9.36 3.85 -22.67
N ASN A 3 -10.44 3.27 -22.16
CA ASN A 3 -11.75 3.91 -22.16
C ASN A 3 -11.80 5.01 -21.09
N LYS A 4 -11.85 6.27 -21.53
CA LYS A 4 -11.82 7.43 -20.63
C LYS A 4 -13.05 7.51 -19.73
N GLU A 5 -14.22 7.04 -20.17
CA GLU A 5 -15.44 7.07 -19.36
C GLU A 5 -15.39 6.04 -18.25
N GLU A 6 -14.86 4.83 -18.52
CA GLU A 6 -14.61 3.82 -17.49
C GLU A 6 -13.63 4.34 -16.44
N LEU A 7 -12.53 4.99 -16.85
CA LEU A 7 -11.57 5.58 -15.89
C LEU A 7 -12.19 6.67 -15.02
N LYS A 8 -13.04 7.52 -15.59
CA LYS A 8 -13.78 8.54 -14.81
C LYS A 8 -14.73 7.88 -13.82
N MET A 9 -15.42 6.82 -14.23
CA MET A 9 -16.34 6.08 -13.38
C MET A 9 -15.61 5.39 -12.23
N SER A 10 -14.50 4.70 -12.50
CA SER A 10 -13.65 4.10 -11.44
C SER A 10 -13.13 5.15 -10.46
N LEU A 11 -12.65 6.30 -10.96
CA LEU A 11 -12.21 7.38 -10.08
C LEU A 11 -13.36 7.94 -9.24
N LYS A 12 -14.55 8.08 -9.83
CA LYS A 12 -15.75 8.52 -9.11
C LYS A 12 -16.07 7.55 -7.98
N PHE A 13 -16.14 6.25 -8.25
CA PHE A 13 -16.42 5.25 -7.21
C PHE A 13 -15.37 5.24 -6.10
N TYR A 14 -14.09 5.38 -6.45
CA TYR A 14 -13.05 5.54 -5.44
C TYR A 14 -13.29 6.78 -4.57
N LYS A 15 -13.55 7.94 -5.17
CA LYS A 15 -13.84 9.19 -4.45
C LYS A 15 -15.08 9.09 -3.55
N ASP A 16 -16.15 8.49 -4.07
CA ASP A 16 -17.40 8.30 -3.33
C ASP A 16 -17.23 7.35 -2.14
N SER A 17 -16.22 6.47 -2.17
CA SER A 17 -15.86 5.58 -1.07
C SER A 17 -14.90 6.16 -0.04
N LEU A 18 -14.36 7.37 -0.27
CA LEU A 18 -13.42 8.00 0.66
C LEU A 18 -14.16 8.42 1.93
N GLY A 19 -13.66 7.96 3.06
CA GLY A 19 -14.11 8.37 4.39
C GLY A 19 -12.92 8.65 5.32
N PRO A 20 -13.14 9.37 6.43
CA PRO A 20 -12.12 9.63 7.44
C PRO A 20 -11.80 8.40 8.30
N GLU A 21 -12.60 7.34 8.23
CA GLU A 21 -12.49 6.21 9.15
C GLU A 21 -11.25 5.35 8.89
N ARG A 22 -10.57 5.01 9.98
CA ARG A 22 -9.53 3.99 10.05
C ARG A 22 -9.83 3.10 11.23
N TYR A 23 -10.11 1.83 10.99
CA TYR A 23 -10.46 0.87 12.03
C TYR A 23 -9.21 0.16 12.54
N LYS A 24 -9.20 -0.13 13.85
CA LYS A 24 -8.14 -0.89 14.49
C LYS A 24 -8.54 -2.35 14.66
N VAL A 25 -7.58 -3.23 14.37
CA VAL A 25 -7.60 -4.65 14.68
C VAL A 25 -7.51 -4.81 16.20
N LYS A 26 -8.38 -5.67 16.75
CA LYS A 26 -8.37 -5.98 18.17
C LYS A 26 -7.01 -6.55 18.58
N PRO A 27 -6.42 -6.12 19.71
CA PRO A 27 -5.08 -6.52 20.13
C PRO A 27 -4.82 -8.03 20.08
N GLU A 28 -5.81 -8.83 20.49
CA GLU A 28 -5.73 -10.29 20.58
C GLU A 28 -5.66 -11.02 19.23
N VAL A 29 -6.00 -10.36 18.11
CA VAL A 29 -5.94 -10.95 16.76
C VAL A 29 -4.91 -10.26 15.85
N ARG A 30 -4.07 -9.38 16.40
CA ARG A 30 -3.01 -8.73 15.62
C ARG A 30 -1.97 -9.77 15.21
N VAL A 31 -1.55 -9.69 13.95
CA VAL A 31 -0.54 -10.60 13.37
C VAL A 31 0.69 -9.80 12.99
N PRO A 32 1.89 -10.23 13.42
CA PRO A 32 3.16 -9.59 13.08
C PRO A 32 3.33 -9.36 11.57
N VAL A 33 4.03 -8.29 11.23
CA VAL A 33 4.36 -7.96 9.84
C VAL A 33 5.53 -8.81 9.35
N GLU A 34 5.38 -9.38 8.15
CA GLU A 34 6.45 -10.14 7.50
C GLU A 34 6.66 -9.68 6.05
N VAL A 35 7.90 -9.85 5.56
CA VAL A 35 8.25 -9.63 4.15
C VAL A 35 7.44 -10.56 3.25
N GLY A 36 6.91 -9.99 2.16
CA GLY A 36 6.04 -10.67 1.20
C GLY A 36 4.56 -10.68 1.59
N GLN A 37 4.17 -10.15 2.75
CA GLN A 37 2.75 -10.03 3.07
C GLN A 37 2.08 -8.93 2.25
N LEU A 38 1.01 -9.31 1.56
CA LEU A 38 -0.05 -8.39 1.17
C LEU A 38 -0.93 -8.18 2.40
N ARG A 39 -1.09 -6.93 2.85
CA ARG A 39 -1.95 -6.58 3.97
C ARG A 39 -3.11 -5.70 3.50
N ASN A 40 -4.28 -5.93 4.08
CA ASN A 40 -5.46 -5.08 3.97
C ASN A 40 -5.48 -4.11 5.14
N LEU A 41 -5.48 -2.81 4.86
CA LEU A 41 -5.64 -1.73 5.82
C LEU A 41 -7.11 -1.35 5.88
N PHE A 42 -7.70 -1.35 7.08
CA PHE A 42 -9.12 -1.04 7.29
C PHE A 42 -9.39 0.46 7.28
N TRP A 43 -9.05 1.11 6.17
CA TRP A 43 -9.38 2.51 5.91
C TRP A 43 -10.69 2.58 5.12
N SER A 44 -11.27 3.77 4.96
CA SER A 44 -12.39 4.01 4.04
C SER A 44 -11.89 4.66 2.73
N PRO A 45 -11.87 3.97 1.58
CA PRO A 45 -12.05 2.52 1.42
C PRO A 45 -10.81 1.75 1.90
N ASN A 46 -10.93 0.42 1.96
CA ASN A 46 -9.81 -0.45 2.28
C ASN A 46 -8.63 -0.17 1.35
N GLU A 47 -7.46 0.04 1.93
CA GLU A 47 -6.21 0.19 1.20
C GLU A 47 -5.35 -1.05 1.37
N TYR A 48 -4.39 -1.26 0.46
CA TYR A 48 -3.59 -2.47 0.46
C TYR A 48 -2.12 -2.13 0.33
N VAL A 49 -1.27 -2.92 0.96
CA VAL A 49 0.18 -2.77 0.85
C VAL A 49 0.84 -4.13 0.67
N LEU A 50 1.89 -4.17 -0.16
CA LEU A 50 2.82 -5.29 -0.24
C LEU A 50 4.10 -4.91 0.52
N VAL A 51 4.40 -5.65 1.58
CA VAL A 51 5.63 -5.49 2.36
C VAL A 51 6.79 -6.13 1.63
N TYR A 52 7.87 -5.39 1.38
CA TYR A 52 9.07 -5.92 0.72
C TYR A 52 10.33 -5.84 1.56
N HIS A 53 10.37 -4.98 2.58
CA HIS A 53 11.49 -4.92 3.51
C HIS A 53 11.02 -4.44 4.90
N ILE A 54 11.70 -4.88 5.94
CA ILE A 54 11.46 -4.48 7.33
C ILE A 54 12.83 -4.23 7.95
N GLU A 55 13.05 -3.02 8.44
CA GLU A 55 14.28 -2.66 9.13
C GLU A 55 14.26 -3.16 10.58
N GLU A 56 15.44 -3.31 11.19
CA GLU A 56 15.59 -3.80 12.57
C GLU A 56 14.84 -2.93 13.59
N ASP A 57 14.78 -1.63 13.33
CA ASP A 57 14.06 -0.68 14.18
C ASP A 57 12.55 -0.68 13.95
N GLY A 58 12.02 -1.54 13.08
CA GLY A 58 10.59 -1.71 12.81
C GLY A 58 10.01 -0.79 11.74
N LEU A 59 10.83 -0.04 10.99
CA LEU A 59 10.36 0.66 9.80
C LEU A 59 10.10 -0.33 8.66
N VAL A 60 8.86 -0.38 8.19
CA VAL A 60 8.44 -1.25 7.08
C VAL A 60 8.48 -0.46 5.79
N HIS A 61 9.12 -1.04 4.78
CA HIS A 61 9.08 -0.54 3.41
C HIS A 61 8.05 -1.33 2.63
N ALA A 62 7.12 -0.63 2.02
CA ALA A 62 6.02 -1.24 1.30
C ALA A 62 5.68 -0.52 0.00
N VAL A 63 5.04 -1.27 -0.89
CA VAL A 63 4.40 -0.73 -2.09
C VAL A 63 2.90 -0.74 -1.88
N PRO A 64 2.20 0.40 -1.97
CA PRO A 64 0.75 0.41 -1.97
C PRO A 64 0.20 -0.34 -3.18
N LEU A 65 -0.88 -1.09 -2.97
CA LEU A 65 -1.60 -1.79 -4.01
C LEU A 65 -3.02 -1.22 -4.11
N THR A 66 -3.61 -1.36 -5.29
CA THR A 66 -4.99 -0.97 -5.54
C THR A 66 -5.78 -2.05 -6.24
N VAL A 67 -7.06 -2.13 -5.93
CA VAL A 67 -8.06 -2.91 -6.67
C VAL A 67 -8.60 -2.15 -7.89
N TRP A 68 -8.39 -0.82 -7.93
CA TRP A 68 -8.74 0.05 -9.05
C TRP A 68 -7.66 -0.05 -10.13
N VAL A 69 -7.45 -1.27 -10.65
CA VAL A 69 -6.25 -1.63 -11.42
C VAL A 69 -6.08 -0.87 -12.74
N SER A 70 -7.13 -0.19 -13.22
CA SER A 70 -7.09 0.70 -14.40
C SER A 70 -6.63 2.13 -14.08
N LEU A 71 -6.57 2.50 -12.79
CA LEU A 71 -6.18 3.84 -12.32
C LEU A 71 -4.70 3.96 -11.94
N THR A 72 -3.88 2.94 -12.19
CA THR A 72 -2.42 2.97 -11.98
C THR A 72 -1.67 3.00 -13.31
N THR A 73 -0.45 3.54 -13.28
CA THR A 73 0.52 3.48 -14.39
C THR A 73 1.32 2.18 -14.40
N CYS A 74 1.28 1.42 -13.31
CA CYS A 74 1.93 0.12 -13.20
C CYS A 74 1.26 -0.93 -14.10
N SER A 75 2.10 -1.74 -14.76
CA SER A 75 1.66 -2.73 -15.73
C SER A 75 1.31 -4.07 -15.10
N ILE A 76 1.98 -4.43 -14.00
CA ILE A 76 1.79 -5.71 -13.33
C ILE A 76 0.41 -5.80 -12.68
N LYS A 77 -0.15 -7.01 -12.75
CA LYS A 77 -1.34 -7.42 -12.02
C LYS A 77 -1.00 -8.62 -11.14
N LEU A 78 -1.40 -8.55 -9.88
CA LEU A 78 -1.25 -9.61 -8.90
C LEU A 78 -2.59 -10.31 -8.74
N HIS A 79 -2.63 -11.59 -9.09
CA HIS A 79 -3.79 -12.45 -8.91
C HIS A 79 -3.64 -13.26 -7.63
N LEU A 80 -4.59 -13.12 -6.70
CA LEU A 80 -4.63 -13.98 -5.53
C LEU A 80 -5.18 -15.36 -5.89
N PRO A 81 -4.67 -16.44 -5.26
CA PRO A 81 -5.22 -17.77 -5.46
C PRO A 81 -6.71 -17.87 -5.10
N GLU A 82 -7.40 -18.82 -5.72
CA GLU A 82 -8.84 -19.02 -5.51
C GLU A 82 -9.21 -19.32 -4.05
N TYR A 83 -8.33 -20.04 -3.33
CA TYR A 83 -8.56 -20.38 -1.92
C TYR A 83 -8.57 -19.18 -0.96
N VAL A 84 -8.04 -18.01 -1.35
CA VAL A 84 -8.06 -16.81 -0.52
C VAL A 84 -9.44 -16.16 -0.58
N LYS A 85 -10.30 -16.41 0.40
CA LYS A 85 -11.70 -15.91 0.42
C LYS A 85 -11.81 -14.56 1.12
N GLY A 86 -12.85 -13.79 0.78
CA GLY A 86 -13.19 -12.52 1.45
C GLY A 86 -12.40 -11.29 1.00
N PHE A 87 -11.50 -11.44 0.04
CA PHE A 87 -10.69 -10.35 -0.49
C PHE A 87 -10.78 -10.26 -2.02
N PRO A 88 -10.57 -9.06 -2.59
CA PRO A 88 -10.39 -8.88 -4.03
C PRO A 88 -9.38 -9.86 -4.61
N LYS A 89 -9.62 -10.34 -5.83
CA LYS A 89 -8.73 -11.31 -6.49
C LYS A 89 -7.62 -10.66 -7.31
N LEU A 90 -7.77 -9.37 -7.61
CA LEU A 90 -6.90 -8.66 -8.53
C LEU A 90 -6.41 -7.36 -7.91
N TYR A 91 -5.09 -7.21 -7.89
CA TYR A 91 -4.41 -6.01 -7.40
C TYR A 91 -3.43 -5.51 -8.45
N ALA A 92 -3.12 -4.23 -8.40
CA ALA A 92 -2.01 -3.63 -9.13
C ALA A 92 -1.21 -2.73 -8.18
N PRO A 93 0.12 -2.68 -8.30
CA PRO A 93 0.91 -1.75 -7.50
C PRO A 93 0.66 -0.30 -7.91
N LEU A 94 0.96 0.60 -7.00
CA LEU A 94 1.06 2.04 -7.25
C LEU A 94 2.53 2.41 -7.47
N PRO A 95 2.82 3.41 -8.32
CA PRO A 95 4.17 3.75 -8.75
C PRO A 95 4.93 4.57 -7.68
N PHE A 96 4.86 4.17 -6.41
CA PHE A 96 5.59 4.82 -5.31
C PHE A 96 5.74 3.89 -4.12
N HIS A 97 6.73 4.19 -3.29
CA HIS A 97 7.02 3.47 -2.06
C HIS A 97 6.45 4.24 -0.86
N VAL A 98 6.05 3.51 0.18
CA VAL A 98 5.62 4.08 1.46
C VAL A 98 6.39 3.44 2.60
N TYR A 99 6.53 4.19 3.68
CA TYR A 99 7.27 3.76 4.86
C TYR A 99 6.34 3.80 6.05
N ILE A 100 6.15 2.66 6.73
CA ILE A 100 5.13 2.57 7.77
C ILE A 100 5.74 1.87 8.97
N ARG A 101 5.49 2.39 10.17
CA ARG A 101 5.84 1.66 11.41
C ARG A 101 5.11 0.31 11.45
N LYS A 102 5.84 -0.78 11.71
CA LYS A 102 5.24 -2.12 11.77
C LYS A 102 4.05 -2.17 12.72
N GLU A 103 4.13 -1.44 13.83
CA GLU A 103 3.07 -1.37 14.82
C GLU A 103 1.76 -0.88 14.19
N ILE A 104 1.81 0.16 13.34
CA ILE A 104 0.63 0.71 12.65
C ILE A 104 0.04 -0.33 11.68
N LEU A 105 0.87 -1.07 10.95
CA LEU A 105 0.40 -2.14 10.06
C LEU A 105 -0.24 -3.32 10.81
N GLU A 106 0.18 -3.57 12.05
CA GLU A 106 -0.43 -4.55 12.96
C GLU A 106 -1.73 -4.01 13.58
N GLU A 107 -1.78 -2.72 13.90
CA GLU A 107 -2.96 -2.08 14.47
C GLU A 107 -4.06 -1.88 13.45
N GLU A 108 -3.76 -1.48 12.22
CA GLU A 108 -4.76 -1.02 11.25
C GLU A 108 -5.00 -2.01 10.11
N GLY A 109 -4.31 -3.15 10.10
CA GLY A 109 -4.44 -4.10 9.01
C GLY A 109 -4.13 -5.55 9.36
N ILE A 110 -4.61 -6.44 8.49
CA ILE A 110 -4.43 -7.88 8.59
C ILE A 110 -3.70 -8.42 7.36
N PRO A 111 -2.92 -9.50 7.50
CA PRO A 111 -2.36 -10.20 6.36
C PRO A 111 -3.48 -10.86 5.55
N VAL A 112 -3.40 -10.72 4.24
CA VAL A 112 -4.31 -11.33 3.26
C VAL A 112 -3.67 -12.55 2.63
N TYR A 113 -2.42 -12.39 2.19
CA TYR A 113 -1.68 -13.41 1.46
C TYR A 113 -0.17 -13.14 1.54
N LYS A 114 0.64 -14.20 1.41
CA LYS A 114 2.11 -14.08 1.32
C LYS A 114 2.56 -14.42 -0.09
N VAL A 115 3.08 -13.42 -0.80
CA VAL A 115 3.62 -13.60 -2.15
C VAL A 115 5.03 -14.19 -2.10
N ARG A 116 5.45 -14.79 -3.21
CA ARG A 116 6.81 -15.34 -3.36
C ARG A 116 7.83 -14.21 -3.59
N PRO A 117 9.10 -14.40 -3.20
CA PRO A 117 10.16 -13.41 -3.43
C PRO A 117 10.28 -12.96 -4.90
N ASP A 118 10.17 -13.89 -5.86
CA ASP A 118 10.22 -13.58 -7.30
C ASP A 118 9.11 -12.61 -7.75
N THR A 119 7.97 -12.64 -7.05
CA THR A 119 6.84 -11.74 -7.31
C THR A 119 7.12 -10.35 -6.75
N ILE A 120 7.76 -10.26 -5.58
CA ILE A 120 8.17 -8.99 -4.97
C ILE A 120 9.14 -8.26 -5.91
N GLU A 121 10.18 -8.95 -6.40
CA GLU A 121 11.16 -8.36 -7.33
C GLU A 121 10.51 -7.83 -8.60
N LYS A 122 9.56 -8.57 -9.17
CA LYS A 122 8.80 -8.12 -10.35
C LYS A 122 7.99 -6.86 -10.05
N VAL A 123 7.30 -6.82 -8.91
CA VAL A 123 6.54 -5.64 -8.46
C VAL A 123 7.46 -4.44 -8.30
N LEU A 124 8.59 -4.58 -7.59
CA LEU A 124 9.53 -3.49 -7.37
C LEU A 124 10.07 -2.94 -8.70
N ARG A 125 10.45 -3.84 -9.63
CA ARG A 125 10.92 -3.45 -10.96
C ARG A 125 9.86 -2.68 -11.76
N ASP A 126 8.59 -3.08 -11.67
CA ASP A 126 7.49 -2.38 -12.34
C ASP A 126 7.23 -1.01 -11.71
N VAL A 127 7.26 -0.92 -10.38
CA VAL A 127 7.13 0.36 -9.65
C VAL A 127 8.22 1.34 -10.03
N GLU A 128 9.49 0.91 -10.04
CA GLU A 128 10.65 1.75 -10.40
C GLU A 128 10.58 2.28 -11.83
N ARG A 129 10.02 1.50 -12.76
CA ARG A 129 9.93 1.87 -14.19
C ARG A 129 8.65 2.62 -14.52
N SER A 130 7.66 2.59 -13.65
CA SER A 130 6.36 3.19 -13.89
C SER A 130 6.37 4.68 -13.55
N PRO A 131 5.85 5.54 -14.43
CA PRO A 131 5.74 6.96 -14.13
C PRO A 131 4.85 7.19 -12.90
N THR A 132 5.31 8.05 -11.98
CA THR A 132 4.52 8.49 -10.81
C THR A 132 3.39 9.46 -11.17
N TRP A 133 3.29 9.84 -12.45
CA TRP A 133 2.32 10.77 -13.00
C TRP A 133 1.73 10.24 -14.32
N SER A 134 0.59 10.79 -14.74
CA SER A 134 -0.04 10.45 -16.02
C SER A 134 -0.61 11.70 -16.70
N ALA A 135 -0.58 11.73 -18.04
CA ALA A 135 -1.32 12.73 -18.82
C ALA A 135 -2.84 12.47 -18.79
N ILE A 136 -3.26 11.25 -18.44
CA ILE A 136 -4.67 10.89 -18.33
C ILE A 136 -5.19 11.36 -16.97
N LYS A 137 -6.03 12.40 -16.99
CA LYS A 137 -6.51 13.10 -15.78
C LYS A 137 -7.06 12.14 -14.70
N PRO A 138 -7.93 11.15 -14.98
CA PRO A 138 -8.41 10.25 -13.95
C PRO A 138 -7.32 9.47 -13.21
N ILE A 139 -6.32 8.93 -13.94
CA ILE A 139 -5.18 8.21 -13.36
C ILE A 139 -4.35 9.17 -12.49
N ARG A 140 -4.02 10.35 -13.02
CA ARG A 140 -3.25 11.36 -12.29
C ARG A 140 -3.94 11.78 -10.99
N ASP A 141 -5.24 12.07 -11.05
CA ASP A 141 -6.01 12.52 -9.91
C ASP A 141 -6.12 11.40 -8.86
N PHE A 142 -6.29 10.14 -9.29
CA PHE A 142 -6.26 8.97 -8.42
C PHE A 142 -4.91 8.84 -7.69
N LEU A 143 -3.80 8.82 -8.42
CA LEU A 143 -2.46 8.66 -7.84
C LEU A 143 -2.15 9.75 -6.80
N LYS A 144 -2.51 11.00 -7.10
CA LYS A 144 -2.38 12.12 -6.16
C LYS A 144 -3.22 11.93 -4.89
N LEU A 145 -4.44 11.43 -5.02
CA LEU A 145 -5.32 11.20 -3.87
C LEU A 145 -4.80 10.08 -2.98
N VAL A 146 -4.35 8.97 -3.56
CA VAL A 146 -3.80 7.86 -2.76
C VAL A 146 -2.50 8.28 -2.09
N TRP A 147 -1.59 8.97 -2.80
CA TRP A 147 -0.35 9.48 -2.20
C TRP A 147 -0.64 10.30 -0.93
N LYS A 148 -1.56 11.28 -1.02
CA LYS A 148 -1.93 12.12 0.13
C LYS A 148 -2.42 11.32 1.34
N ARG A 149 -3.07 10.16 1.14
CA ARG A 149 -3.54 9.31 2.25
C ARG A 149 -2.38 8.63 2.99
N TYR A 150 -1.29 8.35 2.29
CA TYR A 150 -0.08 7.73 2.83
C TYR A 150 1.01 8.72 3.25
N GLU A 151 0.96 9.96 2.76
CA GLU A 151 1.98 10.99 2.95
C GLU A 151 2.27 11.24 4.43
N ASP A 152 1.26 11.59 5.22
CA ASP A 152 1.42 11.86 6.65
C ASP A 152 1.92 10.64 7.42
N LEU A 153 1.40 9.45 7.09
CA LEU A 153 1.82 8.19 7.69
C LEU A 153 3.29 7.88 7.37
N THR A 154 3.70 8.16 6.14
CA THR A 154 5.06 7.94 5.67
C THR A 154 6.04 8.87 6.36
N LEU A 155 5.75 10.17 6.35
CA LEU A 155 6.60 11.17 6.96
C LEU A 155 6.72 10.96 8.48
N SER A 156 5.60 10.74 9.16
CA SER A 156 5.62 10.49 10.61
C SER A 156 6.40 9.22 10.99
N SER A 157 6.28 8.15 10.20
CA SER A 157 7.04 6.91 10.41
C SER A 157 8.54 7.11 10.21
N LEU A 158 8.94 7.87 9.19
CA LEU A 158 10.34 8.21 8.94
C LEU A 158 10.91 9.08 10.06
N PHE A 159 10.21 10.15 10.46
CA PHE A 159 10.66 11.05 11.53
C PHE A 159 10.80 10.32 12.86
N TYR A 160 9.80 9.52 13.25
CA TYR A 160 9.86 8.72 14.48
C TYR A 160 11.10 7.81 14.48
N THR A 161 11.33 7.12 13.37
CA THR A 161 12.44 6.18 13.22
C THR A 161 13.78 6.91 13.28
N HIS A 162 13.88 8.07 12.64
CA HIS A 162 15.08 8.91 12.72
C HIS A 162 15.39 9.34 14.16
N THR A 163 14.40 9.85 14.90
CA THR A 163 14.55 10.21 16.32
C THR A 163 14.97 9.01 17.18
N LEU A 164 14.44 7.82 16.89
CA LEU A 164 14.80 6.59 17.61
C LEU A 164 16.29 6.23 17.40
N ARG A 165 16.78 6.32 16.16
CA ARG A 165 18.19 6.06 15.82
C ARG A 165 19.13 7.03 16.52
N GLU A 166 18.82 8.33 16.50
CA GLU A 166 19.62 9.35 17.18
C GLU A 166 19.71 9.09 18.69
N LYS A 167 18.60 8.70 19.33
CA LYS A 167 18.58 8.36 20.76
C LYS A 167 19.44 7.15 21.09
N ASN A 168 19.47 6.14 20.21
CA ASN A 168 20.28 4.94 20.42
C ASN A 168 21.78 5.22 20.21
N GLN A 169 22.13 6.05 19.22
CA GLN A 169 23.51 6.50 19.01
C GLN A 169 24.05 7.31 20.19
N LYS A 170 23.24 8.16 20.82
CA LYS A 170 23.65 8.92 22.02
C LYS A 170 23.83 8.07 23.29
N LYS A 171 23.36 6.82 23.28
CA LYS A 171 23.48 5.88 24.40
C LYS A 171 24.64 4.89 24.25
N THR A 172 25.34 4.93 23.11
CA THR A 172 26.50 4.10 22.79
C THR A 172 27.76 4.95 22.90
#